data_AF-A0A4R3TL95-F1
#
_entry.id   AF-A0A4R3TL95-F1
#
_cell.length_a   1.000
_cell.length_b   1.000
_cell.length_c   1.000
_cell.angle_alpha   90.00
_cell.angle_beta   90.00
_cell.angle_gamma   90.00
#
_symmetry.space_group_name_H-M   'P 1'
#
loop_
_entity.id
_entity.type
_entity.pdbx_description
1 polymer ?
#
loop_
_entity_poly.entity_id
_entity_poly.type
_entity_poly.pdbx_seq_one_letter_code
_entity_poly.pdbx_strand_id
1 'polypeptide(L)'
;MRPFFDSNILIYAYSTDIRRQRALTMIAGGGVISAQVLNEFTNVLRKKQKQDWPVIEAAVQSLRFRFPDIVPLTSDTHTAALALARDHTLAFYDALIVAAAIEAGCDTLYSEDLQHGRSFSGLTIVNPFPGSTP
;
A
#
# COMPACT_ATOMS: atom_id res chain seq x y z
N MET A 1 12.93 -10.59 -4.85
CA MET A 1 12.09 -9.76 -3.98
C MET A 1 11.61 -8.56 -4.76
N ARG A 2 10.33 -8.54 -5.08
CA ARG A 2 9.65 -7.41 -5.71
C ARG A 2 8.64 -6.88 -4.68
N PRO A 3 9.01 -5.88 -3.87
CA PRO A 3 8.16 -5.42 -2.78
C PRO A 3 7.02 -4.55 -3.29
N PHE A 4 5.83 -4.79 -2.73
CA PHE A 4 4.67 -3.93 -2.87
C PHE A 4 4.43 -3.17 -1.56
N PHE A 5 4.05 -1.90 -1.63
CA PHE A 5 3.77 -1.09 -0.46
C PHE A 5 2.30 -0.69 -0.36
N ASP A 6 1.72 -0.95 0.80
CA ASP A 6 0.40 -0.48 1.19
C ASP A 6 0.41 1.03 1.51
N SER A 7 -0.77 1.65 1.55
CA SER A 7 -0.97 3.07 1.83
C SER A 7 -0.48 3.46 3.21
N ASN A 8 -0.65 2.62 4.25
CA ASN A 8 -0.18 2.91 5.61
C ASN A 8 1.34 3.17 5.66
N ILE A 9 2.16 2.40 4.91
CA ILE A 9 3.61 2.60 4.83
C ILE A 9 3.92 3.97 4.25
N LEU A 10 3.24 4.35 3.17
CA LEU A 10 3.45 5.66 2.53
C LEU A 10 2.96 6.79 3.44
N ILE A 11 1.83 6.61 4.12
CA ILE A 11 1.30 7.58 5.08
C ILE A 11 2.33 7.84 6.19
N TYR A 12 2.99 6.79 6.72
CA TYR A 12 4.04 6.98 7.71
C TYR A 12 5.26 7.71 7.18
N ALA A 13 5.66 7.46 5.93
CA ALA A 13 6.80 8.16 5.33
C ALA A 13 6.57 9.68 5.20
N TYR A 14 5.31 10.13 5.10
CA TYR A 14 4.92 11.53 4.96
C TYR A 14 4.33 12.14 6.24
N SER A 15 4.28 11.41 7.36
CA SER A 15 3.79 11.91 8.64
C SER A 15 4.94 12.33 9.56
N THR A 16 4.60 12.76 10.78
CA THR A 16 5.54 12.99 11.90
C THR A 16 5.55 11.82 12.89
N ASP A 17 5.04 10.65 12.50
CA ASP A 17 4.97 9.46 13.35
C ASP A 17 6.37 8.89 13.64
N ILE A 18 6.52 8.21 14.78
CA ILE A 18 7.77 7.52 15.16
C ILE A 18 8.21 6.48 14.11
N ARG A 19 7.26 5.89 13.37
CA ARG A 19 7.49 4.91 12.29
C ARG A 19 8.04 5.54 11.02
N ARG A 20 8.01 6.87 10.88
CA ARG A 20 8.44 7.60 9.68
C ARG A 20 9.82 7.19 9.18
N GLN A 21 10.81 7.14 10.07
CA GLN A 21 12.19 6.82 9.66
C GLN A 21 12.31 5.40 9.09
N ARG A 22 11.58 4.45 9.69
CA ARG A 22 11.53 3.06 9.20
C ARG A 22 10.81 2.99 7.85
N ALA A 23 9.66 3.65 7.71
CA ALA A 23 8.91 3.71 6.46
C ALA A 23 9.76 4.32 5.32
N LEU A 24 10.45 5.44 5.57
CA LEU A 24 11.37 6.05 4.61
C LEU A 24 12.49 5.10 4.18
N THR A 25 13.06 4.35 5.13
CA THR A 25 14.13 3.38 4.85
C THR A 25 13.61 2.24 3.96
N MET A 26 12.40 1.76 4.19
CA MET A 26 11.81 0.70 3.37
C MET A 26 11.57 1.14 1.93
N ILE A 27 11.00 2.33 1.74
CA ILE A 27 10.67 2.83 0.40
C ILE A 27 11.89 3.41 -0.34
N ALA A 28 13.05 3.48 0.30
CA ALA A 28 14.28 3.99 -0.32
C ALA A 28 14.78 3.06 -1.43
N GLY A 29 14.56 1.75 -1.30
CA GLY A 29 14.95 0.75 -2.30
C GLY A 29 14.04 0.68 -3.52
N GLY A 30 12.97 1.47 -3.57
CA GLY A 30 11.93 1.37 -4.59
C GLY A 30 11.03 0.14 -4.39
N GLY A 31 10.12 -0.07 -5.35
CA GLY A 31 9.15 -1.16 -5.33
C GLY A 31 7.93 -0.82 -6.18
N VAL A 32 6.81 -1.46 -5.88
CA VAL A 32 5.55 -1.30 -6.61
C VAL A 32 4.46 -0.77 -5.69
N ILE A 33 3.58 0.06 -6.24
CA ILE A 33 2.33 0.48 -5.61
C ILE A 33 1.22 0.44 -6.66
N SER A 34 -0.05 0.58 -6.26
CA SER A 34 -1.17 0.68 -7.19
C SER A 34 -1.88 2.02 -7.13
N ALA A 35 -2.76 2.26 -8.09
CA ALA A 35 -3.69 3.37 -8.04
C ALA A 35 -4.60 3.32 -6.80
N GLN A 36 -4.92 2.13 -6.26
CA GLN A 36 -5.66 2.02 -4.99
C GLN A 36 -4.87 2.62 -3.82
N VAL A 37 -3.57 2.32 -3.75
CA VAL A 37 -2.68 2.89 -2.73
C VAL A 37 -2.64 4.41 -2.82
N LEU A 38 -2.59 4.98 -4.04
CA LEU A 38 -2.65 6.43 -4.24
C LEU A 38 -4.01 7.03 -3.83
N ASN A 39 -5.11 6.33 -4.11
CA ASN A 39 -6.46 6.77 -3.70
C ASN A 39 -6.56 6.86 -2.18
N GLU A 40 -6.10 5.84 -1.47
CA GLU A 40 -6.12 5.80 0.00
C GLU A 40 -5.21 6.85 0.61
N PHE A 41 -3.96 6.94 0.11
CA PHE A 41 -3.00 7.96 0.53
C PHE A 41 -3.59 9.37 0.42
N THR A 42 -4.14 9.70 -0.76
CA THR A 42 -4.79 10.98 -1.04
C THR A 42 -5.97 11.24 -0.10
N ASN A 43 -6.83 10.23 0.10
CA ASN A 43 -7.99 10.34 0.97
C ASN A 43 -7.58 10.56 2.44
N VAL A 44 -6.53 9.88 2.92
CA VAL A 44 -6.01 10.04 4.28
C VAL A 44 -5.43 11.44 4.49
N LEU A 45 -4.59 11.92 3.58
CA LEU A 45 -4.04 13.28 3.64
C LEU A 45 -5.16 14.33 3.70
N ARG A 46 -6.19 14.16 2.85
CA ARG A 46 -7.29 15.12 2.79
C ARG A 46 -8.23 15.05 3.98
N LYS A 47 -8.71 13.85 4.35
CA LYS A 47 -9.78 13.67 5.35
C LYS A 47 -9.26 13.57 6.77
N LYS A 48 -8.15 12.86 6.99
CA LYS A 48 -7.59 12.64 8.34
C LYS A 48 -6.56 13.71 8.71
N GLN A 49 -5.66 14.05 7.79
CA GLN A 49 -4.58 15.01 8.05
C GLN A 49 -4.92 16.46 7.65
N LYS A 50 -6.09 16.68 7.03
CA LYS A 50 -6.63 17.99 6.64
C LYS A 50 -5.65 18.83 5.82
N GLN A 51 -4.84 18.19 4.97
CA GLN A 51 -3.89 18.88 4.10
C GLN A 51 -4.60 19.60 2.95
N ASP A 52 -3.99 20.68 2.46
CA ASP A 52 -4.44 21.42 1.29
C ASP A 52 -3.97 20.76 -0.01
N TRP A 53 -4.72 20.99 -1.09
CA TRP A 53 -4.47 20.36 -2.39
C TRP A 53 -3.04 20.52 -2.91
N PRO A 54 -2.39 21.70 -2.85
CA PRO A 54 -1.02 21.83 -3.31
C PRO A 54 -0.03 20.92 -2.57
N VAL A 55 -0.25 20.68 -1.27
CA VAL A 55 0.58 19.78 -0.46
C VAL A 55 0.35 18.32 -0.89
N ILE A 56 -0.91 17.95 -1.11
CA ILE A 56 -1.29 16.60 -1.56
C ILE A 56 -0.72 16.32 -2.95
N GLU A 57 -0.84 17.26 -3.88
CA GLU A 57 -0.30 17.15 -5.24
C GLU A 57 1.23 16.97 -5.23
N ALA A 58 1.94 17.77 -4.43
CA ALA A 58 3.39 17.62 -4.27
C ALA A 58 3.78 16.26 -3.67
N ALA A 59 3.01 15.76 -2.70
CA ALA A 59 3.24 14.44 -2.10
C ALA A 59 3.01 13.31 -3.12
N VAL A 60 1.92 13.36 -3.90
CA VAL A 60 1.63 12.37 -4.95
C VAL A 60 2.66 12.43 -6.09
N GLN A 61 3.12 13.61 -6.50
CA GLN A 61 4.19 13.76 -7.48
C GLN A 61 5.50 13.13 -6.97
N SER A 62 5.83 13.35 -5.71
CA SER A 62 7.00 12.74 -5.06
C SER A 62 6.91 11.21 -5.04
N LEU A 63 5.73 10.65 -4.75
CA LEU A 63 5.48 9.21 -4.86
C LEU A 63 5.63 8.69 -6.28
N ARG A 64 5.06 9.37 -7.29
CA ARG A 64 5.19 8.99 -8.70
C ARG A 64 6.63 8.99 -9.18
N PHE A 65 7.44 9.93 -8.70
CA PHE A 65 8.86 9.96 -9.00
C PHE A 65 9.60 8.77 -8.36
N ARG A 66 9.22 8.38 -7.14
CA ARG A 66 9.83 7.25 -6.42
C ARG A 66 9.41 5.89 -6.96
N PHE A 67 8.16 5.76 -7.37
CA PHE A 67 7.53 4.52 -7.82
C PHE A 67 7.11 4.66 -9.28
N PRO A 68 8.01 4.36 -10.24
CA PRO A 68 7.69 4.49 -11.66
C PRO A 68 6.63 3.48 -12.12
N ASP A 69 6.55 2.31 -11.46
CA ASP A 69 5.62 1.23 -11.79
C ASP A 69 4.37 1.30 -10.90
N ILE A 70 3.46 2.24 -11.20
CA ILE A 70 2.15 2.30 -10.52
C ILE A 70 1.15 1.42 -11.27
N VAL A 71 0.70 0.36 -10.62
CA VAL A 71 -0.24 -0.61 -11.19
C VAL A 71 -1.64 0.01 -11.27
N PRO A 72 -2.31 0.01 -12.44
CA PRO A 72 -3.66 0.52 -12.57
C PRO A 72 -4.67 -0.41 -11.89
N LEU A 73 -5.87 0.10 -11.56
CA LEU A 73 -7.00 -0.75 -11.20
C LEU A 73 -7.82 -1.04 -12.46
N THR A 74 -7.99 -2.33 -12.77
CA THR A 74 -8.76 -2.78 -13.92
C THR A 74 -10.02 -3.53 -13.47
N SER A 75 -10.92 -3.84 -14.39
CA SER A 75 -12.06 -4.75 -14.10
C SER A 75 -11.59 -6.13 -13.66
N ASP A 76 -10.45 -6.59 -14.17
CA ASP A 76 -9.86 -7.88 -13.78
C ASP A 76 -9.36 -7.79 -12.33
N THR A 77 -8.65 -6.71 -11.98
CA THR A 77 -8.22 -6.41 -10.59
C THR A 77 -9.40 -6.38 -9.64
N HIS A 78 -10.50 -5.75 -10.03
CA HIS A 78 -11.72 -5.70 -9.23
C HIS A 78 -12.35 -7.09 -9.04
N THR A 79 -12.35 -7.91 -10.09
CA THR A 79 -12.90 -9.28 -10.04
C THR A 79 -12.05 -10.18 -9.15
N ALA A 80 -10.73 -10.08 -9.25
CA ALA A 80 -9.80 -10.76 -8.36
C ALA A 80 -9.98 -10.32 -6.90
N ALA A 81 -10.13 -9.01 -6.65
CA ALA A 81 -10.39 -8.47 -5.32
C ALA A 81 -11.70 -8.96 -4.71
N LEU A 82 -12.77 -9.12 -5.51
CA LEU A 82 -14.03 -9.71 -5.03
C LEU A 82 -13.84 -11.15 -4.56
N ALA A 83 -13.12 -11.97 -5.32
CA ALA A 83 -12.81 -13.35 -4.94
C ALA A 83 -11.96 -13.38 -3.66
N LEU A 84 -10.91 -12.56 -3.57
CA LEU A 84 -10.07 -12.46 -2.38
C LEU A 84 -10.87 -11.99 -1.16
N ALA A 85 -11.70 -10.96 -1.28
CA ALA A 85 -12.52 -10.46 -0.17
C ALA A 85 -13.48 -11.54 0.35
N ARG A 86 -14.13 -12.28 -0.55
CA ARG A 86 -15.06 -13.35 -0.20
C ARG A 86 -14.36 -14.55 0.44
N ASP A 87 -13.29 -15.04 -0.20
CA ASP A 87 -12.67 -16.33 0.15
C ASP A 87 -11.68 -16.20 1.32
N HIS A 88 -11.22 -14.98 1.59
CA HIS A 88 -10.22 -14.67 2.61
C HIS A 88 -10.69 -13.62 3.63
N THR A 89 -11.96 -13.23 3.59
CA THR A 89 -12.56 -12.32 4.58
C THR A 89 -11.80 -10.98 4.70
N LEU A 90 -11.19 -10.53 3.60
CA LEU A 90 -10.50 -9.24 3.54
C LEU A 90 -11.52 -8.11 3.38
N ALA A 91 -11.24 -6.94 3.97
CA ALA A 91 -11.96 -5.75 3.58
C ALA A 91 -11.71 -5.47 2.09
N PHE A 92 -12.72 -4.96 1.39
CA PHE A 92 -12.67 -4.92 -0.08
C PHE A 92 -11.54 -4.05 -0.64
N TYR A 93 -11.24 -2.91 0.01
CA TYR A 93 -10.14 -2.04 -0.41
C TYR A 93 -8.77 -2.69 -0.18
N ASP A 94 -8.58 -3.40 0.93
CA ASP A 94 -7.36 -4.18 1.15
C ASP A 94 -7.24 -5.32 0.13
N ALA A 95 -8.37 -5.95 -0.24
CA ALA A 95 -8.39 -6.98 -1.27
C ALA A 95 -7.96 -6.45 -2.65
N LEU A 96 -8.28 -5.19 -2.99
CA LEU A 96 -7.78 -4.53 -4.20
C LEU A 96 -6.26 -4.33 -4.16
N ILE A 97 -5.70 -4.02 -2.99
CA ILE A 97 -4.25 -3.89 -2.81
C ILE A 97 -3.57 -5.25 -2.98
N VAL A 98 -4.10 -6.29 -2.34
CA VAL A 98 -3.59 -7.67 -2.49
C VAL A 98 -3.69 -8.14 -3.95
N ALA A 99 -4.84 -7.92 -4.61
CA ALA A 99 -5.00 -8.26 -6.03
C ALA A 99 -3.97 -7.57 -6.92
N ALA A 100 -3.79 -6.26 -6.78
CA ALA A 100 -2.83 -5.49 -7.56
C ALA A 100 -1.38 -5.94 -7.29
N ALA A 101 -1.04 -6.31 -6.06
CA ALA A 101 0.28 -6.84 -5.72
C ALA A 101 0.54 -8.20 -6.39
N ILE A 102 -0.45 -9.09 -6.41
CA ILE A 102 -0.37 -10.39 -7.10
C ILE A 102 -0.23 -10.18 -8.62
N GLU A 103 -1.06 -9.32 -9.23
CA GLU A 103 -1.01 -9.00 -10.66
C GLU A 103 0.34 -8.41 -11.08
N ALA A 104 0.95 -7.61 -10.21
CA ALA A 104 2.28 -7.07 -10.40
C ALA A 104 3.40 -8.11 -10.21
N GLY A 105 3.09 -9.36 -9.90
CA GLY A 105 4.09 -10.39 -9.61
C GLY A 105 4.99 -10.05 -8.42
N CYS A 106 4.43 -9.34 -7.43
CA CYS A 106 5.15 -9.05 -6.19
C CYS A 106 5.12 -10.28 -5.27
N ASP A 107 6.22 -10.50 -4.55
CA ASP A 107 6.38 -11.62 -3.62
C ASP A 107 6.19 -11.20 -2.15
N THR A 108 6.23 -9.90 -1.87
CA THR A 108 6.04 -9.33 -0.54
C THR A 108 5.13 -8.11 -0.60
N LEU A 109 4.11 -8.05 0.26
CA LEU A 109 3.30 -6.86 0.51
C LEU A 109 3.59 -6.34 1.92
N TYR A 110 4.17 -5.14 1.98
CA TYR A 110 4.36 -4.43 3.25
C TYR A 110 3.09 -3.70 3.64
N SER A 111 2.47 -4.14 4.73
CA SER A 111 1.23 -3.58 5.28
C SER A 111 1.25 -3.74 6.79
N GLU A 112 0.84 -2.69 7.51
CA GLU A 112 0.63 -2.75 8.95
C GLU A 112 -0.72 -3.38 9.30
N ASP A 113 -1.77 -3.02 8.56
CA ASP A 113 -3.16 -3.35 8.86
C ASP A 113 -3.51 -4.81 8.48
N LEU A 114 -2.76 -5.40 7.54
CA LEU A 114 -2.93 -6.79 7.16
C LEU A 114 -2.14 -7.74 8.08
N GLN A 115 -2.72 -8.92 8.32
CA GLN A 115 -2.11 -9.94 9.19
C GLN A 115 -0.73 -10.38 8.68
N HIS A 116 0.32 -10.05 9.45
CA HIS A 116 1.70 -10.46 9.17
C HIS A 116 1.83 -12.00 9.02
N GLY A 117 2.59 -12.43 8.02
CA GLY A 117 2.84 -13.86 7.72
C GLY A 117 1.74 -14.51 6.87
N ARG A 118 0.61 -13.85 6.66
CA ARG A 118 -0.44 -14.33 5.75
C ARG A 118 0.10 -14.37 4.32
N SER A 119 -0.33 -15.35 3.53
CA SER A 119 0.13 -15.50 2.15
C SER A 119 -1.02 -15.75 1.17
N PHE A 120 -0.88 -15.23 -0.05
CA PHE A 120 -1.85 -15.30 -1.14
C PHE A 120 -1.13 -15.56 -2.46
N SER A 121 -1.29 -16.75 -3.06
CA SER A 121 -0.75 -17.05 -4.39
C SER A 121 0.70 -16.62 -4.62
N GLY A 122 1.58 -16.83 -3.62
CA GLY A 122 3.00 -16.46 -3.70
C GLY A 122 3.36 -15.07 -3.15
N LEU A 123 2.38 -14.24 -2.81
CA LEU A 123 2.55 -12.97 -2.09
C LEU A 123 2.50 -13.21 -0.58
N THR A 124 3.49 -12.73 0.18
CA THR A 124 3.48 -12.78 1.65
C THR A 124 3.31 -11.39 2.25
N ILE A 125 2.42 -11.27 3.25
CA ILE A 125 2.21 -10.04 4.01
C ILE A 125 3.30 -9.89 5.07
N VAL A 126 3.94 -8.72 5.12
CA VAL A 126 4.96 -8.39 6.11
C VAL A 126 4.63 -7.05 6.74
N ASN A 127 4.18 -7.06 8.00
CA ASN A 127 4.23 -5.87 8.85
C ASN A 127 5.70 -5.55 9.19
N PRO A 128 6.23 -4.37 8.80
CA PRO A 128 7.63 -4.00 8.99
C PRO A 128 7.91 -3.28 10.32
N PHE A 129 6.87 -3.02 11.13
CA PHE A 129 6.94 -2.27 12.38
C PHE A 129 6.89 -3.25 13.56
N PRO A 130 8.01 -3.47 14.28
CA PRO A 130 8.01 -4.35 15.44
C PRO A 130 7.21 -3.72 16.59
N GLY A 131 6.31 -4.50 17.19
CA GLY A 131 5.54 -4.09 18.38
C GLY A 131 4.23 -3.37 18.11
N SER A 132 3.84 -3.15 16.84
CA SER A 132 2.45 -2.82 16.50
C SER A 132 1.63 -4.11 16.61
N THR A 133 0.83 -4.25 17.67
CA THR A 133 -0.22 -5.27 17.69
C THR A 133 -1.25 -4.94 16.61
N PRO A 134 -1.73 -5.92 15.83
CA PRO A 134 -2.84 -5.68 14.91
C PRO A 134 -4.12 -5.24 15.64
#